data_AF-A0RUC3-F1
#
_entry.id   AF-A0RUC3-F1
#
_cell.length_a   1.000
_cell.length_b   1.000
_cell.length_c   1.000
_cell.angle_alpha   90.00
_cell.angle_beta   90.00
_cell.angle_gamma   90.00
#
_symmetry.space_group_name_H-M   'P 1'
#
loop_
_entity.id
_entity.type
_entity.pdbx_description
1 polymer ?
#
loop_
_entity_poly.entity_id
_entity_poly.type
_entity_poly.pdbx_seq_one_letter_code
_entity_poly.pdbx_strand_id
1 'polypeptide(L)'
;MSDANDQELVVEGSEAAGEPEIDIGLSKALESYRRLAEVNELTEEQQEELEVRIKEIQERDVIEIDTVHEPQELTSDKKILIGPPVLTRFEKARIMGARALQLSLGAPPFIEIPADARTSLDIAMGELEKRIIPIVIRRVLPNGDYQNIPISYFK
;
A
#
# COMPACT_ATOMS: atom_id res chain seq x y z
N MET A 1 60.60 5.94 5.71
CA MET A 1 59.99 7.08 6.44
C MET A 1 58.56 7.18 5.94
N SER A 2 57.49 6.93 6.67
CA SER A 2 57.21 6.37 8.00
C SER A 2 55.70 6.53 8.09
N ASP A 3 54.99 5.45 8.33
CA ASP A 3 53.54 5.40 8.50
C ASP A 3 53.07 6.33 9.64
N ALA A 4 51.92 6.97 9.43
CA ALA A 4 51.05 7.54 10.46
C ALA A 4 49.64 7.50 9.85
N ASN A 5 48.77 6.52 10.12
CA ASN A 5 48.21 6.07 11.40
C ASN A 5 47.59 7.22 12.20
N ASP A 6 46.50 7.78 11.68
CA ASP A 6 45.57 8.57 12.50
C ASP A 6 44.54 7.62 13.11
N GLN A 7 44.56 7.64 14.44
CA GLN A 7 43.99 6.66 15.35
C GLN A 7 42.48 6.85 15.46
N GLU A 8 41.73 5.75 15.31
CA GLU A 8 40.38 5.61 15.84
C GLU A 8 40.39 5.95 17.34
N LEU A 9 39.59 6.95 17.73
CA LEU A 9 39.29 7.22 19.12
C LEU A 9 38.43 6.07 19.66
N VAL A 10 39.11 5.13 20.32
CA VAL A 10 38.52 4.13 21.19
C VAL A 10 37.94 4.85 22.40
N VAL A 11 36.61 4.87 22.51
CA VAL A 11 35.91 5.20 23.76
C VAL A 11 35.52 3.87 24.39
N GLU A 12 36.39 3.35 25.26
CA GLU A 12 36.06 2.26 26.19
C GLU A 12 35.27 2.82 27.38
N GLY A 13 34.23 2.10 27.77
CA GLY A 13 33.43 2.32 28.98
C GLY A 13 31.94 2.46 28.63
N SER A 14 31.03 1.60 29.05
CA SER A 14 31.03 0.66 30.16
C SER A 14 30.01 -0.44 29.89
N GLU A 15 30.36 -1.68 30.19
CA GLU A 15 29.40 -2.77 30.41
C GLU A 15 28.47 -2.38 31.56
N ALA A 16 27.32 -1.79 31.23
CA ALA A 16 26.20 -1.68 32.15
C ALA A 16 25.24 -2.81 31.77
N ALA A 17 25.25 -3.87 32.56
CA ALA A 17 24.19 -4.86 32.57
C ALA A 17 22.87 -4.12 32.84
N GLY A 18 22.12 -3.83 31.77
CA GLY A 18 20.83 -3.17 31.83
C GLY A 18 19.83 -4.08 32.54
N GLU A 19 19.21 -3.56 33.59
CA GLU A 19 18.04 -4.17 34.22
C GLU A 19 16.99 -4.50 33.14
N PRO A 20 16.23 -5.61 33.25
CA PRO A 20 15.20 -5.91 32.27
C PRO A 20 14.17 -4.78 32.28
N GLU A 21 14.17 -3.95 31.23
CA GLU A 21 13.13 -2.96 31.03
C GLU A 21 11.79 -3.70 31.02
N ILE A 22 10.99 -3.47 32.05
CA ILE A 22 9.64 -4.04 32.15
C ILE A 22 8.82 -3.36 31.06
N ASP A 23 8.59 -4.06 29.94
CA ASP A 23 7.70 -3.58 28.90
C ASP A 23 6.27 -3.45 29.48
N ILE A 24 5.87 -2.20 29.71
CA ILE A 24 4.58 -1.81 30.25
C ILE A 24 3.44 -2.28 29.33
N GLY A 25 3.72 -2.40 28.02
CA GLY A 25 2.78 -2.94 27.03
C GLY A 25 2.57 -4.44 27.19
N LEU A 26 3.66 -5.21 27.24
CA LEU A 26 3.63 -6.66 27.41
C LEU A 26 2.97 -7.07 28.73
N SER A 27 3.36 -6.43 29.84
CA SER A 27 2.80 -6.71 31.17
C SER A 27 1.28 -6.47 31.23
N LYS A 28 0.80 -5.38 30.62
CA LYS A 28 -0.64 -5.07 30.52
C LYS A 28 -1.40 -6.05 29.62
N ALA A 29 -0.77 -6.52 28.54
CA ALA A 29 -1.34 -7.53 27.65
C ALA A 29 -1.48 -8.89 28.37
N LEU A 30 -0.46 -9.33 29.10
CA LEU A 30 -0.48 -10.57 29.88
C LEU A 30 -1.54 -10.55 30.99
N GLU A 31 -1.69 -9.42 31.69
CA GLU A 31 -2.72 -9.26 32.71
C GLU A 31 -4.14 -9.31 32.11
N SER A 32 -4.35 -8.67 30.95
CA SER A 32 -5.64 -8.73 30.26
C SER A 32 -5.97 -10.15 29.78
N TYR A 33 -4.97 -10.92 29.37
CA TYR A 33 -5.14 -12.30 28.92
C TYR A 33 -5.54 -13.23 30.07
N ARG A 34 -4.91 -13.07 31.24
CA ARG A 34 -5.30 -13.80 32.47
C ARG A 34 -6.73 -13.51 32.88
N ARG A 35 -7.14 -12.23 32.91
CA ARG A 35 -8.49 -11.82 33.28
C ARG A 35 -9.57 -12.36 32.33
N LEU A 36 -9.26 -12.48 31.03
CA LEU A 36 -10.20 -13.06 30.05
C LEU A 36 -10.34 -14.58 30.20
N ALA A 37 -9.29 -15.26 30.66
CA ALA A 37 -9.30 -16.70 30.86
C ALA A 37 -10.06 -17.10 32.14
N GLU A 38 -9.95 -16.33 33.22
CA GLU A 38 -10.59 -16.55 34.53
C GLU A 38 -12.13 -16.49 34.54
N VAL A 39 -12.78 -16.23 33.41
CA VAL A 39 -14.27 -16.13 33.32
C VAL A 39 -14.97 -17.48 33.52
N ASN A 40 -14.26 -18.61 33.38
CA ASN A 40 -14.76 -19.95 33.69
C ASN A 40 -13.92 -20.58 34.80
N GLU A 41 -14.48 -21.43 35.65
CA GLU A 41 -13.69 -22.20 36.63
C GLU A 41 -12.80 -23.21 35.88
N LEU A 42 -11.53 -22.84 35.65
CA LEU A 42 -10.60 -23.67 34.87
C LEU A 42 -10.11 -24.88 35.66
N THR A 43 -10.09 -26.03 34.99
CA THR A 43 -9.45 -27.27 35.49
C THR A 43 -7.93 -27.12 35.51
N GLU A 44 -7.22 -27.92 36.32
CA GLU A 44 -5.75 -27.87 36.44
C GLU A 44 -5.05 -27.97 35.07
N GLU A 45 -5.55 -28.81 34.17
CA GLU A 45 -5.05 -28.95 32.79
C GLU A 45 -5.17 -27.64 31.99
N GLN A 46 -6.25 -26.89 32.18
CA GLN A 46 -6.48 -25.64 31.45
C GLN A 46 -5.66 -24.49 32.04
N GLN A 47 -5.25 -24.58 33.31
CA GLN A 47 -4.31 -23.65 33.94
C GLN A 47 -2.89 -23.85 33.40
N GLU A 48 -2.44 -25.10 33.25
CA GLU A 48 -1.15 -25.42 32.64
C GLU A 48 -1.08 -24.96 31.17
N GLU A 49 -2.14 -25.18 30.38
CA GLU A 49 -2.22 -24.68 29.00
C GLU A 49 -2.14 -23.15 28.92
N LEU A 50 -2.73 -22.43 29.86
CA LEU A 50 -2.65 -20.97 29.92
C LEU A 50 -1.23 -20.49 30.24
N GLU A 51 -0.54 -21.13 31.16
CA GLU A 51 0.84 -20.77 31.52
C GLU A 51 1.80 -20.98 30.35
N VAL A 52 1.66 -22.09 29.62
CA VAL A 52 2.41 -22.36 28.38
C VAL A 52 2.17 -21.23 27.37
N ARG A 53 0.92 -20.82 27.19
CA ARG A 53 0.54 -19.77 26.24
C ARG A 53 1.02 -18.38 26.64
N ILE A 54 1.03 -18.08 27.94
CA ILE A 54 1.59 -16.83 28.49
C ILE A 54 3.09 -16.77 28.24
N LYS A 55 3.79 -17.89 28.43
CA LYS A 55 5.23 -17.99 28.18
C LYS A 55 5.56 -17.80 26.70
N GLU A 56 4.77 -18.39 25.81
CA GLU A 56 4.88 -18.14 24.37
C GLU A 56 4.65 -16.67 24.00
N ILE A 57 3.70 -15.98 24.65
CA ILE A 57 3.46 -14.55 24.41
C ILE A 57 4.63 -13.70 24.91
N GLN A 58 5.22 -14.08 26.04
CA GLN A 58 6.37 -13.38 26.62
C GLN A 58 7.65 -13.54 25.79
N GLU A 59 7.83 -14.70 25.14
CA GLU A 59 9.00 -15.01 24.31
C GLU A 59 8.88 -14.50 22.87
N ARG A 60 7.72 -13.97 22.46
CA ARG A 60 7.56 -13.38 21.12
C ARG A 60 8.28 -12.05 21.04
N ASP A 61 9.12 -11.91 20.01
CA ASP A 61 9.73 -10.62 19.66
C ASP A 61 8.63 -9.61 19.28
N VAL A 62 8.58 -8.49 20.02
CA VAL A 62 7.71 -7.36 19.68
C VAL A 62 8.34 -6.65 18.48
N ILE A 63 7.70 -6.78 17.32
CA ILE A 63 8.14 -6.08 16.11
C ILE A 63 7.72 -4.61 16.25
N GLU A 64 8.65 -3.74 16.64
CA GLU A 64 8.42 -2.27 16.73
C GLU A 64 8.45 -1.57 15.37
N ILE A 65 8.93 -2.24 14.33
CA ILE A 65 9.16 -1.65 13.02
C ILE A 65 7.89 -1.80 12.18
N ASP A 66 7.24 -0.66 11.90
CA ASP A 66 6.32 -0.57 10.77
C ASP A 66 7.11 -0.90 9.50
N THR A 67 6.93 -2.11 8.98
CA THR A 67 7.58 -2.55 7.75
C THR A 67 7.20 -1.58 6.64
N VAL A 68 8.17 -0.88 6.06
CA VAL A 68 7.94 0.03 4.94
C VAL A 68 7.40 -0.79 3.77
N HIS A 69 6.14 -0.54 3.39
CA HIS A 69 5.51 -1.22 2.27
C HIS A 69 6.11 -0.72 0.96
N GLU A 70 6.69 -1.62 0.16
CA GLU A 70 7.14 -1.31 -1.18
C GLU A 70 5.96 -1.37 -2.17
N PRO A 71 5.69 -0.31 -2.95
CA PRO A 71 4.62 -0.30 -3.94
C PRO A 71 4.72 -1.45 -4.96
N GLN A 72 3.72 -2.33 -5.01
CA GLN A 72 3.64 -3.42 -5.98
C GLN A 72 2.52 -3.20 -7.01
N GLU A 73 2.72 -3.75 -8.22
CA GLU A 73 1.69 -3.75 -9.26
C GLU A 73 0.73 -4.94 -9.07
N LEU A 74 -0.54 -4.65 -8.84
CA LEU A 74 -1.60 -5.65 -8.74
C LEU A 74 -2.03 -6.10 -10.15
N THR A 75 -1.42 -7.15 -10.65
CA THR A 75 -1.80 -7.77 -11.93
C THR A 75 -2.94 -8.78 -11.73
N SER A 76 -3.97 -8.70 -12.57
CA SER A 76 -5.11 -9.65 -12.55
C SER A 76 -5.66 -9.82 -13.95
N ASP A 77 -6.15 -11.02 -14.26
CA ASP A 77 -6.69 -11.41 -15.58
C ASP A 77 -7.94 -10.60 -15.96
N LYS A 78 -7.72 -9.40 -16.48
CA LYS A 78 -8.75 -8.46 -17.02
C LYS A 78 -9.78 -8.00 -16.00
N LYS A 79 -9.48 -8.09 -14.70
CA LYS A 79 -10.35 -7.61 -13.61
C LYS A 79 -9.78 -6.34 -12.99
N ILE A 80 -10.66 -5.37 -12.81
CA ILE A 80 -10.37 -4.15 -12.04
C ILE A 80 -10.44 -4.55 -10.56
N LEU A 81 -9.30 -4.50 -9.88
CA LEU A 81 -9.17 -4.80 -8.44
C LEU A 81 -9.32 -3.53 -7.60
N ILE A 82 -8.76 -2.42 -8.09
CA ILE A 82 -8.76 -1.15 -7.36
C ILE A 82 -9.92 -0.27 -7.82
N GLY A 83 -10.82 0.06 -6.90
CA GLY A 83 -11.93 1.00 -7.13
C GLY A 83 -13.09 0.44 -7.95
N PRO A 84 -14.05 1.29 -8.36
CA PRO A 84 -15.26 0.85 -9.07
C PRO A 84 -14.94 0.37 -10.50
N PRO A 85 -15.72 -0.57 -11.07
CA PRO A 85 -15.48 -1.12 -12.41
C PRO A 85 -15.83 -0.16 -13.56
N VAL A 86 -16.26 1.07 -13.23
CA VAL A 86 -16.63 2.13 -14.18
C VAL A 86 -15.61 3.26 -14.11
N LEU A 87 -15.52 4.04 -15.19
CA LEU A 87 -14.75 5.27 -15.23
C LEU A 87 -15.38 6.30 -14.28
N THR A 88 -14.60 6.81 -13.34
CA THR A 88 -15.04 7.91 -12.47
C THR A 88 -15.17 9.20 -13.27
N ARG A 89 -15.98 10.14 -12.76
CA ARG A 89 -16.16 11.46 -13.40
C ARG A 89 -14.83 12.22 -13.54
N PHE A 90 -13.92 12.03 -12.59
CA PHE A 90 -12.59 12.65 -12.59
C PHE A 90 -11.66 12.01 -13.62
N GLU A 91 -11.63 10.68 -13.69
CA GLU A 91 -10.87 9.95 -14.72
C GLU A 91 -11.37 10.32 -16.11
N LYS A 92 -12.69 10.31 -16.32
CA LYS A 92 -13.32 10.73 -17.58
C LYS A 92 -12.84 12.13 -17.95
N ALA A 93 -13.05 13.13 -17.09
CA ALA A 93 -12.64 14.51 -17.35
C ALA A 93 -11.13 14.63 -17.66
N ARG A 94 -10.27 13.93 -16.92
CA ARG A 94 -8.82 13.96 -17.12
C ARG A 94 -8.41 13.39 -18.48
N ILE A 95 -9.01 12.28 -18.89
CA ILE A 95 -8.73 11.62 -20.17
C ILE A 95 -9.14 12.52 -21.34
N MET A 96 -10.35 13.07 -21.32
CA MET A 96 -10.81 13.97 -22.40
C MET A 96 -9.99 15.25 -22.44
N GLY A 97 -9.59 15.82 -21.29
CA GLY A 97 -8.72 16.99 -21.25
C GLY A 97 -7.33 16.73 -21.86
N ALA A 98 -6.69 15.62 -21.46
CA ALA A 98 -5.40 15.22 -22.03
C ALA A 98 -5.50 14.92 -23.53
N ARG A 99 -6.56 14.23 -23.96
CA ARG A 99 -6.76 13.90 -25.38
C ARG A 99 -7.09 15.12 -26.23
N ALA A 100 -7.92 16.04 -25.74
CA ALA A 100 -8.21 17.29 -26.42
C ALA A 100 -6.93 18.14 -26.62
N LEU A 101 -6.03 18.12 -25.62
CA LEU A 101 -4.72 18.77 -25.74
C LEU A 101 -3.87 18.10 -26.83
N GLN A 102 -3.78 16.76 -26.86
CA GLN A 102 -3.06 16.05 -27.91
C GLN A 102 -3.57 16.42 -29.31
N LEU A 103 -4.90 16.44 -29.49
CA LEU A 103 -5.52 16.83 -30.76
C LEU A 103 -5.22 18.28 -31.14
N SER A 104 -5.22 19.21 -30.18
CA SER A 104 -4.83 20.60 -30.43
C SER A 104 -3.36 20.77 -30.84
N LEU A 105 -2.50 19.85 -30.41
CA LEU A 105 -1.08 19.78 -30.80
C LEU A 105 -0.87 19.07 -32.14
N GLY A 106 -1.95 18.73 -32.86
CA GLY A 106 -1.90 18.10 -34.18
C GLY A 106 -1.77 16.58 -34.16
N ALA A 107 -2.03 15.92 -33.00
CA ALA A 107 -2.09 14.46 -32.98
C ALA A 107 -3.25 13.93 -33.85
N PRO A 108 -3.07 12.79 -34.54
CA PRO A 108 -4.12 12.23 -35.39
C PRO A 108 -5.30 11.72 -34.56
N PRO A 109 -6.56 11.97 -35.00
CA PRO A 109 -7.75 11.38 -34.39
C PRO A 109 -7.90 9.91 -34.80
N PHE A 110 -8.47 9.10 -33.91
CA PHE A 110 -8.79 7.69 -34.14
C PHE A 110 -10.21 7.47 -34.68
N ILE A 111 -11.05 8.51 -34.66
CA ILE A 111 -12.36 8.52 -35.32
C ILE A 111 -12.32 9.38 -36.59
N GLU A 112 -13.23 9.08 -37.52
CA GLU A 112 -13.61 10.05 -38.55
C GLU A 112 -14.22 11.29 -37.87
N ILE A 113 -13.78 12.47 -38.29
CA ILE A 113 -14.22 13.75 -37.73
C ILE A 113 -15.66 13.97 -38.18
N PRO A 114 -16.66 13.94 -37.27
CA PRO A 114 -18.04 14.20 -37.67
C PRO A 114 -18.19 15.66 -38.09
N ALA A 115 -19.10 15.95 -39.02
CA ALA A 115 -19.33 17.30 -39.54
C ALA A 115 -19.72 18.30 -38.43
N ASP A 116 -20.25 17.80 -37.31
CA ASP A 116 -20.68 18.61 -36.17
C ASP A 116 -19.55 18.94 -35.18
N ALA A 117 -18.40 18.26 -35.27
CA ALA A 117 -17.27 18.50 -34.37
C ALA A 117 -16.57 19.82 -34.74
N ARG A 118 -16.64 20.80 -33.83
CA ARG A 118 -16.00 22.11 -34.00
C ARG A 118 -14.73 22.25 -33.16
N THR A 119 -14.64 21.49 -32.07
CA THR A 119 -13.55 21.60 -31.09
C THR A 119 -12.81 20.28 -30.95
N SER A 120 -11.52 20.34 -30.59
CA SER A 120 -10.74 19.14 -30.21
C SER A 120 -11.38 18.35 -29.06
N LEU A 121 -12.11 19.03 -28.17
CA LEU A 121 -12.88 18.39 -27.10
C LEU A 121 -14.00 17.50 -27.64
N ASP A 122 -14.70 17.93 -28.70
CA ASP A 122 -15.81 17.18 -29.29
C ASP A 122 -15.30 15.85 -29.88
N ILE A 123 -14.15 15.93 -30.56
CA ILE A 123 -13.46 14.75 -31.10
C ILE A 123 -13.01 13.83 -29.96
N ALA A 124 -12.39 14.37 -28.90
CA ALA A 124 -11.97 13.58 -27.75
C ALA A 124 -13.14 12.90 -27.01
N MET A 125 -14.31 13.56 -26.94
CA MET A 125 -15.53 12.95 -26.40
C MET A 125 -15.99 11.77 -27.25
N GLY A 126 -16.04 11.93 -28.58
CA GLY A 126 -16.41 10.84 -29.50
C GLY A 126 -15.44 9.65 -29.46
N GLU A 127 -14.14 9.90 -29.32
CA GLU A 127 -13.15 8.83 -29.16
C GLU A 127 -13.29 8.10 -27.82
N LEU A 128 -13.59 8.84 -26.74
CA LEU A 128 -13.75 8.30 -25.40
C LEU A 128 -15.01 7.43 -25.30
N GLU A 129 -16.10 7.84 -25.95
CA GLU A 129 -17.34 7.05 -26.04
C GLU A 129 -17.12 5.72 -26.77
N LYS A 130 -16.31 5.72 -27.84
CA LYS A 130 -15.91 4.50 -28.55
C LYS A 130 -14.80 3.71 -27.85
N ARG A 131 -14.21 4.24 -26.78
CA ARG A 131 -13.10 3.64 -25.99
C ARG A 131 -11.88 3.26 -26.82
N ILE A 132 -11.59 4.02 -27.87
CA ILE A 132 -10.47 3.76 -28.79
C ILE A 132 -9.20 4.55 -28.43
N ILE A 133 -9.26 5.40 -27.41
CA ILE A 133 -8.10 6.18 -26.98
C ILE A 133 -7.07 5.24 -26.31
N PRO A 134 -5.82 5.18 -26.80
CA PRO A 134 -4.79 4.31 -26.24
C PRO A 134 -4.21 4.90 -24.94
N ILE A 135 -5.00 4.90 -23.87
CA ILE A 135 -4.62 5.37 -22.53
C ILE A 135 -4.85 4.26 -21.50
N VAL A 136 -3.93 4.17 -20.55
CA VAL A 136 -3.99 3.29 -19.39
C VAL A 136 -4.13 4.15 -18.14
N ILE A 137 -5.05 3.77 -17.26
CA ILE A 137 -5.33 4.47 -16.00
C ILE A 137 -4.61 3.75 -14.89
N ARG A 138 -3.72 4.45 -14.18
CA ARG A 138 -3.07 3.94 -12.98
C ARG A 138 -3.86 4.36 -11.74
N ARG A 139 -4.49 3.41 -11.05
CA ARG A 139 -5.11 3.64 -9.73
C ARG A 139 -4.13 3.23 -8.65
N VAL A 140 -4.00 4.05 -7.61
CA VAL A 140 -3.03 3.86 -6.51
C VAL A 140 -3.80 3.80 -5.19
N LEU A 141 -3.47 2.82 -4.35
CA LEU A 141 -3.98 2.67 -2.99
C LEU A 141 -3.16 3.51 -2.00
N PRO A 142 -3.67 3.79 -0.79
CA PRO A 142 -2.94 4.55 0.23
C PRO A 142 -1.60 3.92 0.64
N ASN A 143 -1.46 2.59 0.51
CA ASN A 143 -0.20 1.88 0.75
C ASN A 143 0.82 2.04 -0.40
N GLY A 144 0.44 2.63 -1.53
CA GLY A 144 1.29 2.81 -2.71
C GLY A 144 1.10 1.75 -3.79
N ASP A 145 0.43 0.62 -3.49
CA ASP A 145 0.11 -0.39 -4.50
C ASP A 145 -0.73 0.21 -5.62
N TYR A 146 -0.52 -0.27 -6.84
CA TYR A 146 -1.19 0.29 -7.99
C TYR A 146 -1.62 -0.76 -8.99
N GLN A 147 -2.59 -0.37 -9.81
CA GLN A 147 -3.06 -1.18 -10.93
C GLN A 147 -3.13 -0.33 -12.18
N ASN A 148 -2.53 -0.84 -13.26
CA ASN A 148 -2.63 -0.27 -14.60
C ASN A 148 -3.86 -0.87 -15.32
N ILE A 149 -4.87 -0.05 -15.58
CA ILE A 149 -6.15 -0.46 -16.15
C ILE A 149 -6.32 0.17 -17.55
N PRO A 150 -6.22 -0.63 -18.62
CA PRO A 150 -6.54 -0.17 -19.97
C PRO A 150 -8.00 0.29 -20.09
N ILE A 151 -8.26 1.31 -20.91
CA ILE A 151 -9.62 1.83 -21.10
C ILE A 151 -10.61 0.78 -21.63
N SER A 152 -10.10 -0.21 -22.35
CA SER A 152 -10.88 -1.33 -22.90
C SER A 152 -11.48 -2.25 -21.85
N TYR A 153 -11.01 -2.20 -20.59
CA TYR A 153 -11.52 -3.06 -19.51
C TYR A 153 -12.76 -2.48 -18.81
N PHE A 154 -13.01 -1.18 -18.98
CA PHE A 154 -14.20 -0.55 -18.41
C PHE A 154 -15.45 -0.93 -19.21
N LYS A 155 -16.55 -1.22 -18.49
CA LYS A 155 -17.86 -1.55 -19.07
C LYS A 155 -18.66 -0.33 -19.46
#